data_AF-A0A9P0HCZ1-F1
#
_entry.id   AF-A0A9P0HCZ1-F1
#
_cell.length_a   1.000
_cell.length_b   1.000
_cell.length_c   1.000
_cell.angle_alpha   90.00
_cell.angle_beta   90.00
_cell.angle_gamma   90.00
#
_symmetry.space_group_name_H-M   'P 1'
#
loop_
_entity.id
_entity.type
_entity.pdbx_description
1 polymer ?
#
loop_
_entity_poly.entity_id
_entity_poly.type
_entity_poly.pdbx_seq_one_letter_code
_entity_poly.pdbx_strand_id
1 'polypeptide(L)'
;MSVFHIVVRDDLCSLGLGLSSFPIGIVVFIYHLLHQKRLKHITDHIDLFSKRISQLGQEKLFLTLFMKKSRLVPTIAKVLICMPFLTIFVYVIPVPVSDWFNGTYRSRRPLPTQGPFDDKQPGVYELLLFLEAFSISSCCRKNATDCLFMALFKSHSAVLQYLSAAMDDIQRDFSSGDNDKGHRKLALWLKLHQDIVM
;
A
#
# COMPACT_ATOMS: atom_id res chain seq x y z
N MET A 1 -4.87 -41.84 6.00
CA MET A 1 -5.82 -40.77 5.61
C MET A 1 -5.31 -39.35 5.90
N SER A 2 -3.98 -39.12 5.98
CA SER A 2 -3.39 -37.79 6.31
C SER A 2 -2.79 -37.06 5.09
N VAL A 3 -2.49 -37.77 4.00
CA VAL A 3 -1.82 -37.22 2.81
C VAL A 3 -2.75 -36.31 1.98
N PHE A 4 -4.05 -36.58 1.98
CA PHE A 4 -5.04 -35.81 1.21
C PHE A 4 -5.24 -34.37 1.74
N HIS A 5 -5.09 -34.15 3.05
CA HIS A 5 -5.25 -32.82 3.64
C HIS A 5 -4.07 -31.87 3.35
N ILE A 6 -2.89 -32.43 3.07
CA ILE A 6 -1.68 -31.64 2.76
C ILE A 6 -1.74 -31.17 1.30
N VAL A 7 -2.09 -32.06 0.37
CA VAL A 7 -2.14 -31.76 -1.07
C VAL A 7 -3.16 -30.66 -1.40
N VAL A 8 -4.37 -30.70 -0.82
CA VAL A 8 -5.40 -29.67 -1.06
C VAL A 8 -4.97 -28.29 -0.54
N ARG A 9 -4.16 -28.25 0.53
CA ARG A 9 -3.71 -26.98 1.13
C ARG A 9 -2.63 -26.31 0.27
N ASP A 10 -1.74 -27.09 -0.32
CA ASP A 10 -0.67 -26.61 -1.19
C ASP A 10 -1.21 -26.09 -2.53
N ASP A 11 -2.26 -26.72 -3.07
CA ASP A 11 -2.93 -26.26 -4.30
C ASP A 11 -3.69 -24.94 -4.11
N LEU A 12 -4.34 -24.73 -2.97
CA LEU A 12 -5.06 -23.46 -2.68
C LEU A 12 -4.09 -22.28 -2.50
N CYS A 13 -2.96 -22.50 -1.82
CA CYS A 13 -1.94 -21.46 -1.64
C CYS A 13 -1.22 -21.13 -2.95
N SER A 14 -0.91 -22.12 -3.78
CA SER A 14 -0.29 -21.90 -5.09
C SER A 14 -1.23 -21.22 -6.08
N LEU A 15 -2.54 -21.56 -6.08
CA LEU A 15 -3.55 -20.83 -6.87
C LEU A 15 -3.66 -19.35 -6.47
N GLY A 16 -3.68 -19.08 -5.15
CA GLY A 16 -3.76 -17.71 -4.63
C GLY A 16 -2.58 -16.84 -5.05
N LEU A 17 -1.36 -17.40 -5.02
CA LEU A 17 -0.13 -16.69 -5.38
C LEU A 17 0.06 -16.55 -6.89
N GLY A 18 -0.25 -17.59 -7.68
CA GLY A 18 0.00 -17.63 -9.11
C GLY A 18 -1.02 -16.85 -9.96
N LEU A 19 -2.32 -16.98 -9.66
CA LEU A 19 -3.38 -16.39 -10.51
C LEU A 19 -3.75 -14.96 -10.11
N SER A 20 -3.60 -14.58 -8.85
CA SER A 20 -4.02 -13.23 -8.42
C SER A 20 -2.92 -12.18 -8.59
N SER A 21 -1.64 -12.52 -8.37
CA SER A 21 -0.62 -11.50 -8.15
C SER A 21 -0.16 -10.78 -9.43
N PHE A 22 0.09 -11.55 -10.48
CA PHE A 22 0.68 -11.05 -11.73
C PHE A 22 -0.28 -10.18 -12.57
N PRO A 23 -1.51 -10.62 -12.90
CA PRO A 23 -2.45 -9.78 -13.62
C PRO A 23 -2.83 -8.53 -12.82
N ILE A 24 -2.98 -8.64 -11.49
CA ILE A 24 -3.23 -7.47 -10.64
C ILE A 24 -2.03 -6.51 -10.69
N GLY A 25 -0.80 -7.01 -10.64
CA GLY A 25 0.40 -6.17 -10.75
C GLY A 25 0.46 -5.39 -12.07
N ILE A 26 0.13 -6.03 -13.19
CA ILE A 26 0.05 -5.38 -14.51
C ILE A 26 -1.06 -4.33 -14.53
N VAL A 27 -2.26 -4.66 -14.04
CA VAL A 27 -3.39 -3.73 -13.97
C VAL A 27 -3.04 -2.52 -13.12
N VAL A 28 -2.44 -2.72 -11.95
CA VAL A 28 -1.98 -1.65 -11.05
C VAL A 28 -0.92 -0.78 -11.73
N PHE A 29 0.02 -1.39 -12.46
CA PHE A 29 1.04 -0.66 -13.20
C PHE A 29 0.45 0.20 -14.32
N ILE A 30 -0.44 -0.37 -15.14
CA ILE A 30 -1.15 0.37 -16.20
C ILE A 30 -1.99 1.49 -15.58
N TYR A 31 -2.71 1.21 -14.49
CA TYR A 31 -3.48 2.20 -13.75
C TYR A 31 -2.59 3.36 -13.29
N HIS A 32 -1.41 3.07 -12.73
CA HIS A 32 -0.46 4.08 -12.31
C HIS A 32 0.02 4.93 -13.48
N LEU A 33 0.37 4.32 -14.62
CA LEU A 33 0.80 5.04 -15.81
C LEU A 33 -0.29 5.97 -16.34
N LEU A 34 -1.54 5.50 -16.41
CA LEU A 34 -2.67 6.28 -16.91
C LEU A 34 -3.06 7.43 -15.96
N HIS A 35 -2.98 7.21 -14.64
CA HIS A 35 -3.47 8.16 -13.63
C HIS A 35 -2.39 8.92 -12.88
N GLN A 36 -1.11 8.81 -13.25
CA GLN A 36 -0.01 9.52 -12.58
C GLN A 36 -0.25 11.03 -12.46
N LYS A 37 -0.75 11.67 -13.52
CA LYS A 37 -1.06 13.11 -13.53
C LYS A 37 -2.12 13.47 -12.49
N ARG A 38 -3.17 12.64 -12.37
CA ARG A 38 -4.25 12.82 -11.40
C ARG A 38 -3.75 12.61 -9.97
N LEU A 39 -2.91 11.60 -9.75
CA LEU A 39 -2.34 11.30 -8.44
C LEU A 39 -1.45 12.46 -7.96
N LYS A 40 -0.60 12.98 -8.86
CA LYS A 40 0.22 14.17 -8.61
C LYS A 40 -0.66 15.38 -8.27
N HIS A 41 -1.72 15.63 -9.05
CA HIS A 41 -2.65 16.72 -8.78
C HIS A 41 -3.31 16.59 -7.39
N ILE A 42 -3.71 15.39 -6.97
CA ILE A 42 -4.27 15.14 -5.63
C ILE A 42 -3.23 15.46 -4.54
N THR A 43 -1.99 15.01 -4.71
CA THR A 43 -0.90 15.29 -3.77
C THR A 43 -0.61 16.78 -3.67
N ASP A 44 -0.45 17.46 -4.80
CA ASP A 44 -0.22 18.91 -4.87
C ASP A 44 -1.38 19.69 -4.20
N HIS A 45 -2.62 19.20 -4.38
CA HIS A 45 -3.80 19.80 -3.75
C HIS A 45 -3.80 19.64 -2.23
N ILE A 46 -3.40 18.48 -1.70
CA ILE A 46 -3.25 18.25 -0.25
C ILE A 46 -2.17 19.18 0.33
N ASP A 47 -1.07 19.40 -0.38
CA ASP A 47 0.00 20.31 0.06
C ASP A 47 -0.46 21.78 0.06
N LEU A 48 -1.19 22.20 -0.97
CA LEU A 48 -1.83 23.52 -1.00
C LEU A 48 -2.86 23.67 0.12
N PHE A 49 -3.63 22.63 0.40
CA PHE A 49 -4.61 22.60 1.47
C PHE A 49 -3.95 22.79 2.84
N SER A 50 -2.86 22.05 3.10
CA SER A 50 -2.02 22.21 4.30
C SER A 50 -1.55 23.66 4.49
N LYS A 51 -1.11 24.32 3.41
CA LYS A 51 -0.71 25.74 3.44
C LYS A 51 -1.86 26.70 3.72
N ARG A 52 -3.10 26.37 3.36
CA ARG A 52 -4.27 27.22 3.66
C ARG A 52 -4.77 27.01 5.09
N ILE A 53 -4.65 25.80 5.63
CA ILE A 53 -5.00 25.50 7.02
C ILE A 53 -4.23 26.38 8.01
N SER A 54 -2.96 26.69 7.73
CA SER A 54 -2.18 27.55 8.63
C SER A 54 -2.82 28.94 8.84
N GLN A 55 -3.64 29.41 7.90
CA GLN A 55 -4.38 30.67 8.00
C GLN A 55 -5.55 30.63 9.01
N LEU A 56 -6.03 29.45 9.43
CA LEU A 56 -7.07 29.30 10.47
C LEU A 56 -6.53 29.49 11.89
N GLY A 57 -5.20 29.60 12.08
CA GLY A 57 -4.58 29.80 13.40
C GLY A 57 -4.47 28.54 14.26
N GLN A 58 -4.82 27.36 13.74
CA GLN A 58 -4.69 26.07 14.43
C GLN A 58 -3.67 25.12 13.78
N GLU A 59 -2.62 25.67 13.17
CA GLU A 59 -1.59 24.89 12.46
C GLU A 59 -0.97 23.78 13.34
N LYS A 60 -0.71 24.07 14.62
CA LYS A 60 -0.13 23.09 15.56
C LYS A 60 -1.05 21.88 15.76
N LEU A 61 -2.36 22.08 15.82
CA LEU A 61 -3.34 21.00 16.01
C LEU A 61 -3.40 20.14 14.74
N PHE A 62 -3.45 20.76 13.56
CA PHE A 62 -3.40 20.06 12.29
C PHE A 62 -2.13 19.22 12.16
N LEU A 63 -0.96 19.82 12.40
CA LEU A 63 0.32 19.14 12.27
C LEU A 63 0.44 17.97 13.25
N THR A 64 -0.11 18.12 14.47
CA THR A 64 -0.15 17.03 15.46
C THR A 64 -1.03 15.87 14.99
N LEU A 65 -2.23 16.16 14.47
CA LEU A 65 -3.13 15.13 13.93
C LEU A 65 -2.53 14.45 12.70
N PHE A 66 -1.97 15.23 11.78
CA PHE A 66 -1.33 14.75 10.57
C PHE A 66 -0.14 13.84 10.90
N MET A 67 0.78 14.29 11.77
CA MET A 67 1.93 13.50 12.21
C MET A 67 1.52 12.23 12.96
N LYS A 68 0.50 12.31 13.82
CA LYS A 68 -0.02 11.14 14.55
C LYS A 68 -0.54 10.07 13.58
N LYS A 69 -1.22 10.48 12.50
CA LYS A 69 -1.77 9.57 11.49
C LYS A 69 -0.72 9.08 10.49
N SER A 70 0.25 9.92 10.14
CA SER A 70 1.29 9.59 9.18
C SER A 70 2.33 8.61 9.75
N ARG A 71 2.58 8.58 11.07
CA ARG A 71 3.53 7.66 11.73
C ARG A 71 3.31 6.17 11.42
N LEU A 72 2.08 5.74 11.13
CA LEU A 72 1.78 4.35 10.81
C LEU A 72 2.17 3.98 9.37
N VAL A 73 2.11 4.93 8.45
CA VAL A 73 2.39 4.73 7.03
C VAL A 73 3.81 4.21 6.79
N PRO A 74 4.90 4.82 7.31
CA PRO A 74 6.26 4.34 7.07
C PRO A 74 6.52 2.98 7.71
N THR A 75 5.91 2.69 8.87
CA THR A 75 6.02 1.37 9.50
C THR A 75 5.39 0.30 8.63
N ILE A 76 4.16 0.55 8.13
CA ILE A 76 3.48 -0.39 7.24
C ILE A 76 4.22 -0.50 5.90
N ALA A 77 4.74 0.60 5.35
CA ALA A 77 5.55 0.59 4.13
C ALA A 77 6.77 -0.32 4.28
N LYS A 78 7.52 -0.18 5.38
CA LYS A 78 8.68 -1.02 5.67
C LYS A 78 8.31 -2.50 5.75
N VAL A 79 7.25 -2.83 6.48
CA VAL A 79 6.76 -4.21 6.59
C VAL A 79 6.36 -4.76 5.21
N LEU A 80 5.59 -4.00 4.45
CA LEU A 80 5.10 -4.38 3.13
C LEU A 80 6.20 -4.54 2.08
N ILE A 81 7.28 -3.74 2.16
CA ILE A 81 8.45 -3.86 1.29
C ILE A 81 9.29 -5.08 1.69
N CYS A 82 9.43 -5.37 2.99
CA CYS A 82 10.19 -6.53 3.46
C CYS A 82 9.49 -7.87 3.20
N MET A 83 8.15 -7.89 3.17
CA MET A 83 7.37 -9.13 3.03
C MET A 83 7.72 -9.95 1.78
N PRO A 84 7.79 -9.40 0.55
CA PRO A 84 8.16 -10.17 -0.64
C PRO A 84 9.55 -10.79 -0.56
N PHE A 85 10.53 -10.09 0.05
CA PHE A 85 11.86 -10.66 0.28
C PHE A 85 11.76 -11.87 1.22
N LEU A 86 11.03 -11.73 2.33
CA LEU A 86 10.80 -12.83 3.26
C LEU A 86 10.11 -14.02 2.56
N THR A 87 9.17 -13.77 1.65
CA THR A 87 8.51 -14.82 0.86
C THR A 87 9.51 -15.64 0.04
N ILE A 88 10.54 -15.02 -0.54
CA ILE A 88 11.58 -15.74 -1.28
C ILE A 88 12.35 -16.70 -0.34
N PHE A 89 12.73 -16.23 0.86
CA PHE A 89 13.44 -17.05 1.83
C PHE A 89 12.60 -18.16 2.46
N VAL A 90 11.29 -17.95 2.59
CA VAL A 90 10.37 -18.92 3.22
C VAL A 90 9.83 -19.94 2.21
N TYR A 91 9.64 -19.55 0.94
CA TYR A 91 8.98 -20.41 -0.05
C TYR A 91 9.89 -20.87 -1.18
N VAL A 92 10.78 -20.01 -1.70
CA VAL A 92 11.58 -20.34 -2.90
C VAL A 92 12.86 -21.07 -2.53
N ILE A 93 13.61 -20.59 -1.54
CA ILE A 93 14.92 -21.14 -1.16
C ILE A 93 14.83 -22.50 -0.43
N PRO A 94 13.87 -22.77 0.46
CA PRO A 94 13.87 -24.01 1.22
C PRO A 94 13.68 -25.27 0.37
N VAL A 95 12.99 -25.18 -0.76
CA VAL A 95 12.74 -26.31 -1.66
C VAL A 95 14.04 -26.85 -2.28
N PRO A 96 14.84 -26.06 -3.03
CA PRO A 96 16.11 -26.54 -3.57
C PRO A 96 17.10 -26.95 -2.48
N VAL A 97 17.09 -26.28 -1.31
CA VAL A 97 17.95 -26.66 -0.17
C VAL A 97 17.55 -28.02 0.40
N SER A 98 16.27 -28.24 0.64
CA SER A 98 15.76 -29.53 1.14
C SER A 98 16.01 -30.64 0.14
N ASP A 99 15.77 -30.40 -1.15
CA ASP A 99 15.98 -31.38 -2.21
C ASP A 99 17.49 -31.69 -2.38
N TRP A 100 18.37 -30.71 -2.17
CA TRP A 100 19.82 -30.93 -2.13
C TRP A 100 20.23 -31.88 -1.00
N PHE A 101 19.73 -31.66 0.23
CA PHE A 101 20.02 -32.53 1.37
C PHE A 101 19.50 -33.96 1.17
N ASN A 102 18.39 -34.12 0.43
CA ASN A 102 17.80 -35.42 0.12
C ASN A 102 18.44 -36.13 -1.09
N GLY A 103 19.39 -35.48 -1.79
CA GLY A 103 19.98 -36.01 -3.02
C GLY A 103 19.01 -36.01 -4.22
N THR A 104 17.88 -35.30 -4.11
CA THR A 104 16.84 -35.17 -5.14
C THR A 104 16.79 -33.76 -5.71
N TYR A 105 17.94 -33.08 -5.77
CA TYR A 105 18.04 -31.72 -6.29
C TYR A 105 17.43 -31.61 -7.69
N ARG A 106 16.64 -30.56 -7.93
CA ARG A 106 15.85 -30.33 -9.17
C ARG A 106 14.70 -31.31 -9.42
N SER A 107 14.32 -32.15 -8.45
CA SER A 107 13.20 -33.07 -8.61
C SER A 107 11.84 -32.36 -8.73
N ARG A 108 11.72 -31.17 -8.12
CA ARG A 108 10.52 -30.31 -8.14
C ARG A 108 10.88 -28.84 -8.07
N ARG A 109 9.94 -28.00 -8.51
CA ARG A 109 10.00 -26.53 -8.35
C ARG A 109 9.24 -26.09 -7.10
N PRO A 110 9.61 -24.94 -6.50
CA PRO A 110 8.85 -24.34 -5.42
C PRO A 110 7.41 -24.00 -5.85
N LEU A 111 7.25 -23.52 -7.08
CA LEU A 111 5.96 -23.25 -7.69
C LEU A 111 5.76 -24.20 -8.88
N PRO A 112 4.71 -25.04 -8.87
CA PRO A 112 4.44 -25.97 -9.97
C PRO A 112 3.92 -25.17 -11.18
N THR A 113 4.83 -24.73 -12.06
CA THR A 113 4.47 -23.97 -13.27
C THR A 113 4.58 -24.85 -14.51
N GLN A 114 3.48 -25.10 -15.21
CA GLN A 114 3.53 -25.87 -16.46
C GLN A 114 4.21 -25.04 -17.54
N GLY A 115 5.21 -25.62 -18.22
CA GLY A 115 5.95 -24.96 -19.28
C GLY A 115 6.43 -25.96 -20.33
N PRO A 116 6.76 -25.50 -21.56
CA PRO A 116 7.25 -26.38 -22.62
C PRO A 116 8.72 -26.79 -22.45
N PHE A 117 9.41 -26.24 -21.44
CA PHE A 117 10.82 -26.49 -21.17
C PHE A 117 11.00 -27.66 -20.19
N ASP A 118 12.06 -28.44 -20.40
CA ASP A 118 12.52 -29.44 -19.44
C ASP A 118 13.17 -28.74 -18.24
N ASP A 119 12.37 -28.53 -17.21
CA ASP A 119 12.72 -27.79 -16.00
C ASP A 119 13.75 -28.51 -15.12
N LYS A 120 14.10 -29.77 -15.44
CA LYS A 120 15.08 -30.56 -14.68
C LYS A 120 16.50 -30.39 -15.18
N GLN A 121 16.70 -29.78 -16.35
CA GLN A 121 18.03 -29.57 -16.90
C GLN A 121 18.84 -28.58 -16.05
N PRO A 122 20.14 -28.86 -15.82
CA PRO A 122 21.01 -27.92 -15.13
C PRO A 122 21.09 -26.59 -15.92
N GLY A 123 21.11 -25.48 -15.20
CA GLY A 123 21.03 -24.13 -15.76
C GLY A 123 19.60 -23.67 -16.00
N VAL A 124 18.74 -24.50 -16.61
CA VAL A 124 17.32 -24.18 -16.84
C VAL A 124 16.58 -24.09 -15.52
N TYR A 125 16.79 -25.06 -14.61
CA TYR A 125 16.18 -25.06 -13.29
C TYR A 125 16.54 -23.80 -12.49
N GLU A 126 17.82 -23.45 -12.43
CA GLU A 126 18.31 -22.30 -11.67
C GLU A 126 17.81 -20.98 -12.26
N LEU A 127 17.74 -20.89 -13.59
CA LEU A 127 17.16 -19.73 -14.28
C LEU A 127 15.67 -19.58 -13.94
N LEU A 128 14.89 -20.67 -13.99
CA LEU A 128 13.48 -20.66 -13.63
C LEU A 128 13.28 -20.28 -12.15
N LEU A 129 14.08 -20.83 -11.25
CA LEU A 129 14.05 -20.49 -9.82
C LEU A 129 14.35 -19.00 -9.60
N PHE A 130 15.31 -18.44 -10.33
CA PHE A 130 15.62 -17.01 -10.30
C PHE A 130 14.47 -16.15 -10.84
N LEU A 131 13.85 -16.57 -11.95
CA LEU A 131 12.68 -15.89 -12.51
C LEU A 131 11.46 -15.95 -11.58
N GLU A 132 11.24 -17.07 -10.89
CA GLU A 132 10.20 -17.21 -9.86
C GLU A 132 10.44 -16.25 -8.69
N ALA A 133 11.67 -16.19 -8.17
CA ALA A 133 12.05 -15.25 -7.11
C ALA A 133 11.85 -13.79 -7.55
N PHE A 134 12.26 -13.45 -8.78
CA PHE A 134 12.06 -12.12 -9.35
C PHE A 134 10.57 -11.80 -9.55
N SER A 135 9.76 -12.78 -9.97
CA SER A 135 8.32 -12.61 -10.16
C SER A 135 7.62 -12.34 -8.83
N ILE A 136 8.02 -12.99 -7.73
CA ILE A 136 7.53 -12.68 -6.38
C ILE A 136 7.89 -11.24 -5.97
N SER A 137 9.07 -10.76 -6.35
CA SER A 137 9.46 -9.36 -6.10
C SER A 137 8.56 -8.35 -6.83
N SER A 138 7.89 -8.74 -7.92
CA SER A 138 6.95 -7.85 -8.62
C SER A 138 5.74 -7.47 -7.75
N CYS A 139 5.39 -8.30 -6.75
CA CYS A 139 4.37 -7.98 -5.75
C CYS A 139 4.70 -6.73 -4.93
N CYS A 140 5.98 -6.33 -4.83
CA CYS A 140 6.39 -5.08 -4.20
C CYS A 140 5.68 -3.86 -4.80
N ARG A 141 5.39 -3.85 -6.12
CA ARG A 141 4.71 -2.73 -6.79
C ARG A 141 3.26 -2.57 -6.33
N LYS A 142 2.55 -3.70 -6.18
CA LYS A 142 1.19 -3.70 -5.64
C LYS A 142 1.20 -3.20 -4.20
N ASN A 143 2.07 -3.76 -3.35
CA ASN A 143 2.22 -3.36 -1.96
C ASN A 143 2.56 -1.87 -1.80
N ALA A 144 3.43 -1.33 -2.66
CA ALA A 144 3.75 0.09 -2.68
C ALA A 144 2.54 0.96 -3.06
N THR A 145 1.74 0.51 -4.03
CA THR A 145 0.51 1.18 -4.44
C THR A 145 -0.53 1.19 -3.31
N ASP A 146 -0.75 0.05 -2.65
CA ASP A 146 -1.67 -0.05 -1.51
C ASP A 146 -1.22 0.86 -0.36
N CYS A 147 0.09 0.93 -0.11
CA CYS A 147 0.67 1.84 0.87
C CYS A 147 0.42 3.31 0.51
N LEU A 148 0.57 3.69 -0.77
CA LEU A 148 0.30 5.03 -1.26
C LEU A 148 -1.18 5.40 -1.06
N PHE A 149 -2.11 4.54 -1.44
CA PHE A 149 -3.54 4.79 -1.24
C PHE A 149 -3.88 4.91 0.24
N MET A 150 -3.33 4.03 1.08
CA MET A 150 -3.53 4.12 2.52
C MET A 150 -2.98 5.44 3.08
N ALA A 151 -1.83 5.91 2.60
CA ALA A 151 -1.27 7.21 2.97
C ALA A 151 -2.22 8.36 2.59
N LEU A 152 -2.75 8.35 1.36
CA LEU A 152 -3.71 9.35 0.90
C LEU A 152 -4.99 9.34 1.76
N PHE A 153 -5.57 8.17 2.03
CA PHE A 153 -6.76 8.07 2.88
C PHE A 153 -6.51 8.53 4.32
N LYS A 154 -5.33 8.23 4.89
CA LYS A 154 -4.97 8.70 6.22
C LYS A 154 -4.78 10.22 6.26
N SER A 155 -4.17 10.81 5.23
CA SER A 155 -4.05 12.27 5.09
C SER A 155 -5.43 12.93 4.98
N HIS A 156 -6.31 12.39 4.14
CA HIS A 156 -7.67 12.90 3.98
C HIS A 156 -8.48 12.77 5.27
N SER A 157 -8.35 11.65 5.98
CA SER A 157 -8.96 11.46 7.31
C SER A 157 -8.45 12.48 8.33
N ALA A 158 -7.15 12.80 8.33
CA ALA A 158 -6.59 13.82 9.22
C ALA A 158 -7.14 15.21 8.92
N VAL A 159 -7.32 15.54 7.63
CA VAL A 159 -7.95 16.79 7.18
C VAL A 159 -9.40 16.89 7.65
N LEU A 160 -10.21 15.85 7.49
CA LEU A 160 -11.60 15.85 7.95
C LEU A 160 -11.70 15.97 9.48
N GLN A 161 -10.84 15.28 10.22
CA GLN A 161 -10.76 15.41 11.68
C GLN A 161 -10.40 16.83 12.12
N TYR A 162 -9.46 17.47 11.40
CA TYR A 162 -9.11 18.86 11.64
C TYR A 162 -10.29 19.80 11.37
N LEU A 163 -10.98 19.64 10.23
CA LEU A 163 -12.15 20.47 9.91
C LEU A 163 -13.26 20.33 10.93
N SER A 164 -13.49 19.13 11.45
CA SER A 164 -14.43 18.91 12.55
C SER A 164 -14.03 19.72 13.79
N ALA A 165 -12.76 19.64 14.21
CA ALA A 165 -12.27 20.39 15.38
C ALA A 165 -12.29 21.92 15.17
N ALA A 166 -12.02 22.37 13.94
CA ALA A 166 -12.09 23.79 13.59
C ALA A 166 -13.53 24.32 13.64
N MET A 167 -14.54 23.50 13.30
CA MET A 167 -15.94 23.89 13.41
C MET A 167 -16.36 24.12 14.87
N ASP A 168 -15.91 23.26 15.79
CA ASP A 168 -16.14 23.43 17.23
C ASP A 168 -15.53 24.74 17.76
N ASP A 169 -14.35 25.12 17.27
CA ASP A 169 -13.69 26.38 17.62
C ASP A 169 -14.47 27.60 17.10
N ILE A 170 -14.98 27.53 15.87
CA ILE A 170 -15.83 28.57 15.28
C ILE A 170 -17.11 28.75 16.10
N GLN A 171 -17.75 27.66 16.52
CA GLN A 171 -18.94 27.71 17.37
C GLN A 171 -18.67 28.38 18.72
N ARG A 172 -17.48 28.15 19.30
CA ARG A 172 -17.05 28.85 20.52
C ARG A 172 -16.83 30.34 20.30
N ASP A 173 -16.20 30.75 19.19
CA ASP A 173 -16.02 32.17 18.85
C ASP A 173 -17.39 32.89 18.76
N PHE A 174 -18.39 32.29 18.10
CA PHE A 174 -19.76 32.83 18.08
C PHE A 174 -20.42 32.89 19.47
N SER A 175 -20.20 31.87 20.30
CA SER A 175 -20.76 31.82 21.66
C SER A 175 -20.12 32.86 22.59
N SER A 176 -18.89 33.30 22.28
CA SER A 176 -18.14 34.32 23.03
C SER A 176 -18.46 35.76 22.63
N GLY A 177 -19.26 35.96 21.58
CA GLY A 177 -19.66 37.30 21.08
C GLY A 177 -18.71 37.93 20.06
N ASP A 178 -17.64 37.25 19.63
CA ASP A 178 -16.70 37.72 18.59
C ASP A 178 -17.20 37.31 17.19
N ASN A 179 -18.32 37.91 16.77
CA ASN A 179 -19.03 37.53 15.55
C ASN A 179 -18.19 37.75 14.28
N ASP A 180 -17.42 38.83 14.20
CA ASP A 180 -16.64 39.16 13.00
C ASP A 180 -15.55 38.11 12.73
N LYS A 181 -14.85 37.68 13.78
CA LYS A 181 -13.86 36.61 13.70
C LYS A 181 -14.50 35.27 13.36
N GLY A 182 -15.64 34.96 13.98
CA GLY A 182 -16.44 33.76 13.70
C GLY A 182 -16.86 33.67 12.23
N HIS A 183 -17.42 34.75 11.68
CA HIS A 183 -17.83 34.83 10.27
C HIS A 183 -16.65 34.66 9.30
N ARG A 184 -15.51 35.30 9.58
CA ARG A 184 -14.31 35.16 8.74
C ARG A 184 -13.78 33.72 8.74
N LYS A 185 -13.71 33.08 9.91
CA LYS A 185 -13.28 31.68 10.02
C LYS A 185 -14.27 30.72 9.36
N LEU A 186 -15.57 30.95 9.52
CA LEU A 186 -16.63 30.14 8.89
C LEU A 186 -16.56 30.22 7.37
N ALA A 187 -16.38 31.41 6.79
CA ALA A 187 -16.24 31.58 5.35
C ALA A 187 -15.01 30.82 4.82
N LEU A 188 -13.89 30.88 5.54
CA LEU A 188 -12.68 30.15 5.17
C LEU A 188 -12.85 28.63 5.32
N TRP A 189 -13.49 28.18 6.39
CA TRP A 189 -13.83 26.77 6.62
C TRP A 189 -14.75 26.23 5.51
N LEU A 190 -15.79 26.97 5.12
CA LEU A 190 -16.70 26.58 4.04
C LEU A 190 -15.95 26.44 2.72
N LYS A 191 -15.06 27.39 2.40
CA LYS A 191 -14.23 27.33 1.20
C LYS A 191 -13.33 26.09 1.19
N LEU A 192 -12.69 25.79 2.33
CA LEU A 192 -11.86 24.60 2.46
C LEU A 192 -12.67 23.30 2.38
N HIS A 193 -13.86 23.26 2.97
CA HIS A 193 -14.73 22.09 2.92
C HIS A 193 -15.22 21.82 1.49
N GLN A 194 -15.61 22.87 0.75
CA GLN A 194 -16.00 22.77 -0.65
C GLN A 194 -14.87 22.24 -1.53
N ASP A 195 -13.64 22.73 -1.34
CA ASP A 195 -12.45 22.29 -2.09
C ASP A 195 -12.11 20.81 -1.86
N ILE A 196 -12.59 20.18 -0.78
CA ILE A 196 -12.37 18.74 -0.51
C ILE A 196 -13.45 17.87 -1.12
N VAL A 197 -14.69 18.35 -1.13
CA VAL A 197 -15.87 17.58 -1.55
C VAL A 197 -16.05 17.61 -3.07
N MET A 198 -15.64 18.69 -3.74
CA MET A 198 -15.64 18.81 -5.20
C MET A 198 -14.43 18.16 -5.85
#